data_AF-A0A0H2REP5-F1
#
_entry.id   AF-A0A0H2REP5-F1
#
_cell.length_a   1.000
_cell.length_b   1.000
_cell.length_c   1.000
_cell.angle_alpha   90.00
_cell.angle_beta   90.00
_cell.angle_gamma   90.00
#
_symmetry.space_group_name_H-M   'P 1'
#
loop_
_entity.id
_entity.type
_entity.pdbx_description
1 polymer ?
#
loop_
_entity_poly.entity_id
_entity_poly.type
_entity_poly.pdbx_seq_one_letter_code
_entity_poly.pdbx_strand_id
1 'polypeptide(L)'
;MDQEMARLQSSFPPWLWNAFEAYFRAEERNRGFMLGFDHVADARLVERIRQLKVAKRQSIKKDYPTRPNGLSPNSESFAALNKLLADAPGTDAEGFDFEEESPEGLSVEQDGFERVYVVNWTQGFRDSVRLAVEAVIAEHGNGFKNRALWLVYNAHVRCVGGLVYCDHSRPHFWHDEAAWVFSELLH
;
A
#
# COMPACT_ATOMS: atom_id res chain seq x y z
N MET A 1 -21.79 7.36 -17.07
CA MET A 1 -20.48 7.10 -16.43
C MET A 1 -20.63 6.14 -15.24
N ASP A 2 -21.71 6.24 -14.48
CA ASP A 2 -21.99 5.37 -13.31
C ASP A 2 -22.04 3.86 -13.62
N GLN A 3 -22.63 3.47 -14.75
CA GLN A 3 -22.64 2.06 -15.19
C GLN A 3 -21.24 1.52 -15.47
N GLU A 4 -20.32 2.37 -15.93
CA GLU A 4 -18.95 1.96 -16.21
C GLU A 4 -18.15 1.79 -14.92
N MET A 5 -18.33 2.71 -13.97
CA MET A 5 -17.74 2.60 -12.65
C MET A 5 -18.19 1.32 -11.92
N ALA A 6 -19.49 1.00 -11.98
CA ALA A 6 -20.03 -0.22 -11.39
C ALA A 6 -19.42 -1.49 -12.01
N ARG A 7 -19.23 -1.52 -13.33
CA ARG A 7 -18.57 -2.63 -14.04
C ARG A 7 -17.09 -2.77 -13.68
N LEU A 8 -16.40 -1.65 -13.44
CA LEU A 8 -15.02 -1.65 -12.99
C LEU A 8 -14.92 -2.16 -11.55
N GLN A 9 -15.77 -1.67 -10.65
CA GLN A 9 -15.85 -2.11 -9.26
C GLN A 9 -16.00 -3.63 -9.16
N SER A 10 -16.92 -4.22 -9.92
CA SER A 10 -17.12 -5.68 -9.91
C SER A 10 -15.95 -6.49 -10.49
N SER A 11 -14.98 -5.85 -11.15
CA SER A 11 -13.83 -6.52 -11.77
C SER A 11 -12.62 -6.69 -10.83
N PHE A 12 -12.65 -6.02 -9.67
CA PHE A 12 -11.61 -6.04 -8.66
C PHE A 12 -12.10 -6.71 -7.37
N PRO A 13 -11.22 -7.39 -6.61
CA PRO A 13 -11.57 -7.85 -5.27
C PRO A 13 -11.83 -6.66 -4.32
N PRO A 14 -12.68 -6.80 -3.29
CA PRO A 14 -13.07 -5.70 -2.42
C PRO A 14 -11.91 -4.94 -1.78
N TRP A 15 -10.84 -5.65 -1.37
CA TRP A 15 -9.69 -5.01 -0.74
C TRP A 15 -8.95 -4.06 -1.69
N LEU A 16 -8.80 -4.46 -2.96
CA LEU A 16 -8.09 -3.68 -3.97
C LEU A 16 -8.96 -2.49 -4.41
N TRP A 17 -10.27 -2.68 -4.49
CA TRP A 17 -11.20 -1.57 -4.70
C TRP A 17 -11.07 -0.51 -3.61
N ASN A 18 -11.06 -0.93 -2.34
CA ASN A 18 -10.88 -0.03 -1.22
C ASN A 18 -9.52 0.71 -1.27
N ALA A 19 -8.47 0.05 -1.77
CA ALA A 19 -7.16 0.67 -1.97
C ALA A 19 -7.20 1.76 -3.07
N PHE A 20 -7.86 1.51 -4.22
CA PHE A 20 -8.08 2.53 -5.24
C PHE A 20 -8.86 3.73 -4.68
N GLU A 21 -9.93 3.47 -3.94
CA GLU A 21 -10.70 4.57 -3.33
C GLU A 21 -9.88 5.36 -2.31
N ALA A 22 -9.04 4.70 -1.51
CA ALA A 22 -8.16 5.38 -0.58
C ALA A 22 -7.17 6.29 -1.31
N TYR A 23 -6.54 5.79 -2.39
CA TYR A 23 -5.67 6.58 -3.26
C TYR A 23 -6.40 7.80 -3.82
N PHE A 24 -7.58 7.61 -4.43
CA PHE A 24 -8.35 8.71 -5.01
C PHE A 24 -8.80 9.74 -3.99
N ARG A 25 -9.10 9.33 -2.74
CA ARG A 25 -9.42 10.24 -1.63
C ARG A 25 -8.20 11.05 -1.19
N ALA A 26 -7.01 10.44 -1.15
CA ALA A 26 -5.77 11.13 -0.82
C ALA A 26 -5.41 12.15 -1.91
N GLU A 27 -5.52 11.77 -3.19
CA GLU A 27 -5.29 12.67 -4.32
C GLU A 27 -6.24 13.89 -4.29
N GLU A 28 -7.52 13.66 -3.95
CA GLU A 28 -8.49 14.75 -3.80
C GLU A 28 -8.13 15.73 -2.70
N ARG A 29 -7.61 15.27 -1.55
CA ARG A 29 -7.16 16.16 -0.47
C ARG A 29 -5.97 17.00 -0.92
N ASN A 30 -5.01 16.38 -1.59
CA ASN A 30 -3.78 17.04 -2.04
C ASN A 30 -4.06 18.06 -3.15
N ARG A 31 -4.98 17.77 -4.08
CA ARG A 31 -5.37 18.69 -5.18
C ARG A 31 -6.46 19.71 -4.78
N GLY A 32 -7.32 19.35 -3.84
CA GLY A 32 -8.42 20.19 -3.35
C GLY A 32 -7.95 21.48 -2.67
N PHE A 33 -6.72 21.49 -2.17
CA PHE A 33 -6.06 22.70 -1.66
C PHE A 33 -5.74 23.73 -2.74
N MET A 34 -5.68 23.37 -4.03
CA MET A 34 -5.19 24.26 -5.09
C MET A 34 -6.28 24.95 -5.93
N LEU A 35 -7.47 24.39 -6.13
CA LEU A 35 -8.42 24.92 -7.12
C LEU A 35 -9.89 24.72 -6.70
N GLY A 36 -10.51 25.77 -6.15
CA GLY A 36 -11.93 25.82 -5.79
C GLY A 36 -12.86 26.03 -6.98
N PHE A 37 -13.11 24.99 -7.80
CA PHE A 37 -14.10 25.06 -8.88
C PHE A 37 -14.94 23.77 -9.02
N ASP A 38 -16.25 23.94 -9.16
CA ASP A 38 -17.26 22.87 -9.26
C ASP A 38 -17.32 22.17 -10.63
N HIS A 39 -16.68 22.70 -11.69
CA HIS A 39 -16.62 22.07 -13.02
C HIS A 39 -15.61 20.91 -13.12
N VAL A 40 -14.96 20.54 -12.01
CA VAL A 40 -13.85 19.57 -11.96
C VAL A 40 -14.34 18.14 -11.71
N ALA A 41 -15.59 17.94 -11.28
CA ALA A 41 -16.12 16.62 -10.89
C ALA A 41 -16.18 15.62 -12.06
N ASP A 42 -16.67 16.05 -13.23
CA ASP A 42 -16.78 15.17 -14.42
C ASP A 42 -15.40 14.78 -14.95
N ALA A 43 -14.46 15.73 -15.02
CA ALA A 43 -13.09 15.45 -15.45
C ALA A 43 -12.37 14.47 -14.50
N ARG A 44 -12.58 14.60 -13.18
CA ARG A 44 -12.05 13.66 -12.18
C ARG A 44 -12.63 12.27 -12.35
N LEU A 45 -13.93 12.15 -12.60
CA LEU A 45 -14.56 10.85 -12.81
C LEU A 45 -14.02 10.16 -14.06
N VAL A 46 -13.84 10.90 -15.16
CA VAL A 46 -13.22 10.40 -16.40
C VAL A 46 -11.80 9.90 -16.15
N GLU A 47 -11.00 10.67 -15.39
CA GLU A 47 -9.63 10.30 -15.06
C GLU A 47 -9.57 9.05 -14.18
N ARG A 48 -10.41 8.96 -13.14
CA ARG A 48 -10.54 7.75 -12.30
C ARG A 48 -10.86 6.52 -13.13
N ILE A 49 -11.83 6.62 -14.04
CA ILE A 49 -12.19 5.53 -14.96
C ILE A 49 -10.98 5.13 -15.83
N ARG A 50 -10.21 6.11 -16.33
CA ARG A 50 -8.99 5.88 -17.12
C ARG A 50 -7.94 5.10 -16.32
N GLN A 51 -7.65 5.52 -15.08
CA GLN A 51 -6.68 4.86 -14.22
C GLN A 51 -7.13 3.44 -13.85
N LEU A 52 -8.40 3.23 -13.51
CA LEU A 52 -8.95 1.89 -13.24
C LEU A 52 -8.89 0.96 -14.46
N LYS A 53 -9.08 1.48 -15.68
CA LYS A 53 -8.87 0.72 -16.91
C LYS A 53 -7.41 0.31 -17.09
N VAL A 54 -6.45 1.14 -16.69
CA VAL A 54 -5.02 0.78 -16.67
C VAL A 54 -4.79 -0.38 -15.71
N ALA A 55 -5.25 -0.28 -14.47
CA ALA A 55 -5.14 -1.37 -13.48
C ALA A 55 -5.73 -2.69 -13.99
N LYS A 56 -6.91 -2.63 -14.63
CA LYS A 56 -7.56 -3.80 -15.20
C LYS A 56 -6.71 -4.45 -16.30
N ARG A 57 -6.12 -3.65 -17.19
CA ARG A 57 -5.22 -4.16 -18.24
C ARG A 57 -3.95 -4.78 -17.66
N GLN A 58 -3.41 -4.20 -16.60
CA GLN A 58 -2.21 -4.70 -15.91
C GLN A 58 -2.45 -5.98 -15.15
N SER A 59 -3.71 -6.32 -14.85
CA SER A 59 -4.05 -7.49 -14.05
C SER A 59 -3.37 -7.46 -12.67
N ILE A 60 -3.24 -6.28 -12.05
CA ILE A 60 -2.49 -6.05 -10.80
C ILE A 60 -2.82 -7.05 -9.68
N LYS A 61 -4.04 -7.58 -9.63
CA LYS A 61 -4.47 -8.60 -8.67
C LYS A 61 -3.77 -9.95 -8.78
N LYS A 62 -3.13 -10.28 -9.91
CA LYS A 62 -2.62 -11.64 -10.19
C LYS A 62 -1.46 -12.03 -9.28
N ASP A 63 -0.73 -11.05 -8.77
CA ASP A 63 0.52 -11.30 -8.03
C ASP A 63 0.30 -11.37 -6.51
N TYR A 64 -0.94 -11.15 -6.04
CA TYR A 64 -1.28 -11.13 -4.62
C TYR A 64 -1.84 -12.48 -4.13
N PRO A 65 -1.40 -13.00 -2.98
CA PRO A 65 -2.01 -14.17 -2.38
C PRO A 65 -3.44 -13.86 -1.92
N THR A 66 -4.31 -14.86 -1.90
CA THR A 66 -5.68 -14.68 -1.39
C THR A 66 -5.66 -14.18 0.05
N ARG A 67 -6.45 -13.13 0.33
CA ARG A 67 -6.57 -12.57 1.68
C ARG A 67 -7.29 -13.57 2.58
N PRO A 68 -6.71 -13.95 3.74
CA PRO A 68 -7.30 -14.97 4.59
C PRO A 68 -8.58 -14.46 5.26
N ASN A 69 -9.57 -15.34 5.34
CA ASN A 69 -10.83 -15.08 6.05
C ASN A 69 -10.72 -15.59 7.51
N GLY A 70 -11.46 -14.97 8.43
CA GLY A 70 -11.51 -15.37 9.85
C GLY A 70 -10.58 -14.58 10.76
N LEU A 71 -10.64 -14.84 12.07
CA LEU A 71 -9.88 -14.13 13.10
C LEU A 71 -8.43 -14.62 13.20
N SER A 72 -7.52 -13.72 13.58
CA SER A 72 -6.14 -14.10 13.90
C SER A 72 -6.10 -14.94 15.17
N PRO A 73 -5.22 -15.95 15.27
CA PRO A 73 -5.14 -16.78 16.46
C PRO A 73 -4.61 -15.94 17.62
N ASN A 74 -5.14 -16.18 18.81
CA ASN A 74 -4.64 -15.54 20.02
C ASN A 74 -3.39 -16.30 20.49
N SER A 75 -2.21 -15.82 20.08
CA SER A 75 -0.92 -16.46 20.33
C SER A 75 0.18 -15.43 20.56
N GLU A 76 1.26 -15.84 21.20
CA GLU A 76 2.38 -14.95 21.53
C GLU A 76 3.08 -14.43 20.28
N SER A 77 3.33 -15.27 19.26
CA SER A 77 3.96 -14.83 18.01
C SER A 77 3.11 -13.81 17.25
N PHE A 78 1.80 -14.00 17.15
CA PHE A 78 0.91 -13.01 16.53
C PHE A 78 0.78 -11.75 17.36
N ALA A 79 0.76 -11.83 18.69
CA ALA A 79 0.73 -10.66 19.55
C ALA A 79 2.01 -9.83 19.39
N ALA A 80 3.18 -10.48 19.34
CA ALA A 80 4.46 -9.85 19.10
C ALA A 80 4.52 -9.17 17.72
N LEU A 81 4.09 -9.86 16.66
CA LEU A 81 4.02 -9.28 15.32
C LEU A 81 3.07 -8.07 15.29
N ASN A 82 1.86 -8.19 15.86
CA ASN A 82 0.91 -7.07 15.90
C ASN A 82 1.46 -5.87 16.67
N LYS A 83 2.17 -6.10 17.78
CA LYS A 83 2.80 -5.04 18.55
C LYS A 83 3.89 -4.33 17.74
N LEU A 84 4.80 -5.11 17.14
CA LEU A 84 5.86 -4.57 16.26
C LEU A 84 5.27 -3.72 15.13
N LEU A 85 4.18 -4.19 14.51
CA LEU A 85 3.52 -3.48 13.43
C LEU A 85 2.66 -2.30 13.91
N ALA A 86 2.17 -2.30 15.14
CA ALA A 86 1.46 -1.17 15.72
C ALA A 86 2.40 0.03 15.92
N ASP A 87 3.63 -0.25 16.33
CA ASP A 87 4.70 0.73 16.55
C ASP A 87 5.56 0.97 15.29
N ALA A 88 5.09 0.53 14.12
CA ALA A 88 5.86 0.62 12.88
C ALA A 88 6.09 2.08 12.47
N PRO A 89 7.32 2.43 12.05
CA PRO A 89 7.66 3.79 11.66
C PRO A 89 6.89 4.18 10.39
N GLY A 90 6.45 5.44 10.33
CA GLY A 90 5.58 5.95 9.27
C GLY A 90 5.81 7.42 8.92
N THR A 91 5.25 7.83 7.79
CA THR A 91 5.37 9.17 7.19
C THR A 91 4.38 10.19 7.77
N ASP A 92 3.49 9.73 8.65
CA ASP A 92 2.47 10.53 9.32
C ASP A 92 2.98 11.24 10.59
N ALA A 93 4.26 11.09 10.93
CA ALA A 93 4.88 11.84 12.03
C ALA A 93 4.84 13.36 11.74
N GLU A 94 4.18 14.12 12.63
CA GLU A 94 4.04 15.58 12.49
C GLU A 94 5.43 16.26 12.40
N GLY A 95 5.59 17.13 11.39
CA GLY A 95 6.79 17.96 11.24
C GLY A 95 7.95 17.30 10.48
N PHE A 96 7.69 16.19 9.78
CA PHE A 96 8.74 15.49 9.05
C PHE A 96 9.18 16.20 7.77
N ASP A 97 10.46 16.58 7.69
CA ASP A 97 11.11 17.12 6.49
C ASP A 97 12.04 16.07 5.88
N PHE A 98 11.69 15.59 4.68
CA PHE A 98 12.46 14.61 3.91
C PHE A 98 13.87 15.12 3.53
N GLU A 99 14.14 16.42 3.65
CA GLU A 99 15.41 17.05 3.25
C GLU A 99 16.45 17.10 4.37
N GLU A 100 16.06 17.04 5.65
CA GLU A 100 16.96 17.31 6.78
C GLU A 100 17.39 16.04 7.55
N GLU A 101 16.50 15.06 7.76
CA GLU A 101 16.84 13.84 8.51
C GLU A 101 15.94 12.67 8.07
N SER A 102 16.49 11.46 7.92
CA SER A 102 15.62 10.27 7.75
C SER A 102 15.14 9.80 9.13
N PRO A 103 13.83 9.56 9.34
CA PRO A 103 13.31 9.08 10.62
C PRO A 103 13.93 7.73 10.95
N GLU A 104 14.13 7.47 12.23
CA GLU A 104 14.57 6.15 12.66
C GLU A 104 13.58 5.09 12.15
N GLY A 105 14.12 4.07 11.48
CA GLY A 105 13.33 2.98 10.91
C GLY A 105 12.78 3.24 9.50
N LEU A 106 12.88 4.46 8.96
CA LEU A 106 12.56 4.78 7.55
C LEU A 106 13.82 5.05 6.71
N SER A 107 13.80 4.57 5.47
CA SER A 107 14.74 4.89 4.40
C SER A 107 14.06 5.80 3.39
N VAL A 108 14.69 6.93 3.09
CA VAL A 108 14.23 7.87 2.06
C VAL A 108 15.23 7.87 0.92
N GLU A 109 14.78 7.53 -0.27
CA GLU A 109 15.57 7.60 -1.51
C GLU A 109 14.98 8.66 -2.42
N GLN A 110 15.78 9.63 -2.86
CA GLN A 110 15.33 10.60 -3.85
C GLN A 110 15.48 9.97 -5.24
N ASP A 111 14.38 9.86 -5.99
CA ASP A 111 14.47 9.57 -7.41
C ASP A 111 15.06 10.80 -8.11
N GLY A 112 16.31 10.64 -8.58
CA GLY A 112 17.11 11.70 -9.18
C GLY A 112 16.51 12.32 -10.45
N PHE A 113 15.44 11.72 -11.01
CA PHE A 113 14.76 12.27 -12.18
C PHE A 113 13.54 13.15 -11.86
N GLU A 114 12.82 12.90 -10.76
CA GLU A 114 11.49 13.51 -10.55
C GLU A 114 11.37 14.34 -9.27
N ARG A 115 12.42 14.47 -8.45
CA ARG A 115 12.34 15.04 -7.08
C ARG A 115 11.24 14.38 -6.25
N VAL A 116 10.96 13.11 -6.53
CA VAL A 116 10.02 12.28 -5.77
C VAL A 116 10.85 11.52 -4.75
N TYR A 117 10.42 11.58 -3.48
CA TYR A 117 11.01 10.78 -2.42
C TYR A 117 10.29 9.42 -2.37
N VAL A 118 11.05 8.35 -2.55
CA VAL A 118 10.60 6.98 -2.28
C VAL A 118 10.90 6.69 -0.82
N VAL A 119 9.85 6.43 -0.05
CA VAL A 119 9.97 6.15 1.38
C VAL A 119 9.72 4.68 1.61
N ASN A 120 10.50 4.07 2.48
CA ASN A 120 10.31 2.68 2.86
C ASN A 120 10.79 2.39 4.28
N TRP A 121 10.48 1.21 4.82
CA TRP A 121 11.13 0.74 6.04
C TRP A 121 12.59 0.38 5.75
N THR A 122 13.47 0.76 6.68
CA THR A 122 14.88 0.36 6.65
C THR A 122 15.04 -1.16 6.65
N GLN A 123 16.18 -1.63 6.13
CA GLN A 123 16.50 -3.06 6.15
C GLN A 123 16.42 -3.67 7.56
N GLY A 124 16.89 -2.96 8.59
CA GLY A 124 16.85 -3.45 9.98
C GLY A 124 15.43 -3.65 10.52
N PHE A 125 14.50 -2.75 10.18
CA PHE A 125 13.09 -2.93 10.54
C PHE A 125 12.45 -4.07 9.74
N ARG A 126 12.74 -4.16 8.43
CA ARG A 126 12.27 -5.27 7.58
C ARG A 126 12.75 -6.63 8.09
N ASP A 127 13.99 -6.73 8.55
CA ASP A 127 14.54 -7.97 9.13
C ASP A 127 13.83 -8.33 10.45
N SER A 128 13.52 -7.34 11.28
CA SER A 128 12.74 -7.55 12.52
C SER A 128 11.32 -8.06 12.20
N VAL A 129 10.68 -7.50 11.17
CA VAL A 129 9.39 -7.99 10.67
C VAL A 129 9.49 -9.41 10.14
N ARG A 130 10.55 -9.72 9.36
CA ARG A 130 10.79 -11.08 8.83
C ARG A 130 10.88 -12.10 9.97
N LEU A 131 11.70 -11.83 10.98
CA LEU A 131 11.86 -12.71 12.15
C LEU A 131 10.54 -12.92 12.90
N ALA A 132 9.72 -11.86 13.06
CA ALA A 132 8.41 -11.98 13.69
C ALA A 132 7.43 -12.83 12.86
N VAL A 133 7.46 -12.71 11.53
CA VAL A 133 6.67 -13.57 10.62
C VAL A 133 7.15 -15.02 10.68
N GLU A 134 8.46 -15.27 10.70
CA GLU A 134 9.03 -16.61 10.85
C GLU A 134 8.61 -17.26 12.16
N ALA A 135 8.57 -16.51 13.27
CA ALA A 135 8.08 -17.00 14.55
C ALA A 135 6.60 -17.44 14.47
N VAL A 136 5.75 -16.67 13.78
CA VAL A 136 4.35 -17.04 13.53
C VAL A 136 4.24 -18.35 12.73
N ILE A 137 5.07 -18.49 11.69
CA ILE A 137 5.08 -19.69 10.85
C ILE A 137 5.61 -20.90 11.65
N ALA A 138 6.61 -20.72 12.50
CA ALA A 138 7.14 -21.77 13.34
C ALA A 138 6.11 -22.27 14.36
N GLU A 139 5.32 -21.37 14.94
CA GLU A 139 4.30 -21.73 15.94
C GLU A 139 3.05 -22.36 15.31
N HIS A 140 2.52 -21.79 14.22
CA HIS A 140 1.21 -22.16 13.66
C HIS A 140 1.28 -22.87 12.30
N GLY A 141 2.46 -22.98 11.72
CA GLY A 141 2.71 -23.58 10.41
C GLY A 141 2.40 -22.65 9.23
N ASN A 142 2.68 -23.15 8.02
CA ASN A 142 2.54 -22.42 6.76
C ASN A 142 1.11 -21.94 6.46
N GLY A 143 0.08 -22.50 7.10
CA GLY A 143 -1.31 -22.06 6.95
C GLY A 143 -1.53 -20.62 7.42
N PHE A 144 -0.68 -20.11 8.32
CA PHE A 144 -0.78 -18.75 8.86
C PHE A 144 0.18 -17.75 8.21
N LYS A 145 1.05 -18.21 7.29
CA LYS A 145 1.99 -17.37 6.53
C LYS A 145 1.27 -16.20 5.86
N ASN A 146 0.27 -16.49 5.02
CA ASN A 146 -0.45 -15.45 4.29
C ASN A 146 -1.14 -14.45 5.22
N ARG A 147 -1.59 -14.89 6.39
CA ARG A 147 -2.19 -14.00 7.39
C ARG A 147 -1.17 -13.03 7.97
N ALA A 148 0.01 -13.52 8.34
CA ALA A 148 1.10 -12.68 8.79
C ALA A 148 1.52 -11.66 7.71
N LEU A 149 1.69 -12.12 6.46
CA LEU A 149 2.06 -11.24 5.33
C LEU A 149 1.01 -10.16 5.07
N TRP A 150 -0.28 -10.50 5.12
CA TRP A 150 -1.34 -9.50 4.96
C TRP A 150 -1.38 -8.49 6.12
N LEU A 151 -0.99 -8.87 7.35
CA LEU A 151 -0.83 -7.92 8.45
C LEU A 151 0.31 -6.94 8.17
N VAL A 152 1.46 -7.45 7.74
CA VAL A 152 2.62 -6.64 7.36
C VAL A 152 2.28 -5.68 6.22
N TYR A 153 1.64 -6.18 5.17
CA TYR A 153 1.19 -5.37 4.03
C TYR A 153 0.28 -4.22 4.50
N ASN A 154 -0.74 -4.52 5.33
CA ASN A 154 -1.65 -3.48 5.82
C ASN A 154 -0.92 -2.43 6.66
N ALA A 155 0.05 -2.84 7.48
CA ALA A 155 0.85 -1.93 8.28
C ALA A 155 1.75 -1.05 7.40
N HIS A 156 2.37 -1.61 6.37
CA HIS A 156 3.15 -0.85 5.40
C HIS A 156 2.29 0.18 4.66
N VAL A 157 1.11 -0.23 4.16
CA VAL A 157 0.16 0.68 3.50
C VAL A 157 -0.30 1.81 4.41
N ARG A 158 -0.47 1.52 5.71
CA ARG A 158 -0.86 2.53 6.71
C ARG A 158 0.28 3.51 7.00
N CYS A 159 1.48 3.01 7.21
CA CYS A 159 2.60 3.80 7.72
C CYS A 159 3.42 4.48 6.63
N VAL A 160 3.61 3.84 5.49
CA VAL A 160 4.52 4.30 4.43
C VAL A 160 3.72 4.66 3.19
N GLY A 161 3.08 3.67 2.60
CA GLY A 161 2.50 3.78 1.27
C GLY A 161 2.13 2.43 0.69
N GLY A 162 1.32 2.48 -0.37
CA GLY A 162 0.72 1.30 -0.98
C GLY A 162 0.52 1.52 -2.47
N LEU A 163 -0.73 1.44 -2.91
CA LEU A 163 -1.06 1.57 -4.32
C LEU A 163 -0.91 3.02 -4.81
N VAL A 164 -0.04 3.23 -5.80
CA VAL A 164 0.28 4.53 -6.41
C VAL A 164 0.09 4.47 -7.92
N TYR A 165 -0.42 5.54 -8.51
CA TYR A 165 -0.54 5.67 -9.96
C TYR A 165 0.57 6.57 -10.51
N CYS A 166 1.42 6.00 -11.37
CA CYS A 166 2.49 6.72 -12.05
C CYS A 166 1.96 7.28 -13.38
N ASP A 167 1.70 8.58 -13.43
CA ASP A 167 1.23 9.29 -14.62
C ASP A 167 2.33 10.05 -15.39
N HIS A 168 3.52 10.20 -14.80
CA HIS A 168 4.67 10.88 -15.40
C HIS A 168 5.46 9.99 -16.38
N SER A 169 5.36 8.67 -16.24
CA SER A 169 5.98 7.69 -17.15
C SER A 169 5.02 7.21 -18.24
N ARG A 170 5.53 7.01 -19.47
CA ARG A 170 4.82 6.22 -20.50
C ARG A 170 5.46 4.84 -20.65
N PRO A 171 4.68 3.74 -20.57
CA PRO A 171 3.23 3.71 -20.35
C PRO A 171 2.86 4.09 -18.90
N HIS A 172 1.70 4.71 -18.69
CA HIS A 172 1.21 4.95 -17.33
C HIS A 172 0.91 3.62 -16.64
N PHE A 173 1.17 3.53 -15.35
CA PHE A 173 0.98 2.29 -14.61
C PHE A 173 0.58 2.48 -13.15
N TRP A 174 -0.02 1.45 -12.58
CA TRP A 174 -0.13 1.32 -11.13
C TRP A 174 1.07 0.56 -10.59
N HIS A 175 1.63 1.07 -9.50
CA HIS A 175 2.63 0.43 -8.68
C HIS A 175 2.05 0.20 -7.28
N ASP A 176 2.53 -0.81 -6.57
CA ASP A 176 2.21 -1.00 -5.16
C ASP A 176 3.49 -1.10 -4.37
N GLU A 177 3.77 -0.06 -3.58
CA GLU A 177 4.97 0.07 -2.77
C GLU A 177 5.05 -0.99 -1.66
N ALA A 178 3.93 -1.63 -1.31
CA ALA A 178 3.88 -2.70 -0.32
C ALA A 178 3.94 -4.10 -0.96
N ALA A 179 4.01 -4.22 -2.30
CA ALA A 179 4.06 -5.52 -2.98
C ALA A 179 5.27 -6.37 -2.58
N TRP A 180 6.37 -5.73 -2.18
CA TRP A 180 7.60 -6.42 -1.75
C TRP A 180 7.35 -7.40 -0.59
N VAL A 181 6.34 -7.12 0.26
CA VAL A 181 5.94 -7.99 1.37
C VAL A 181 5.64 -9.41 0.88
N PHE A 182 5.06 -9.54 -0.30
CA PHE A 182 4.72 -10.84 -0.88
C PHE A 182 5.83 -11.42 -1.76
N SER A 183 6.85 -10.66 -2.17
CA SER A 183 7.98 -11.23 -2.92
C SER A 183 9.16 -11.58 -2.01
N GLU A 184 9.49 -10.74 -1.03
CA GLU A 184 10.71 -10.88 -0.22
C GLU A 184 10.52 -11.73 1.03
N LEU A 185 9.33 -11.77 1.63
CA LEU A 185 9.04 -12.61 2.80
C LEU A 185 8.48 -14.00 2.43
N LEU A 186 8.42 -14.31 1.13
CA LEU A 186 8.03 -15.63 0.65
C LEU A 186 9.21 -16.59 0.48
N HIS A 187 10.44 -16.10 0.41
CA HIS A 187 11.68 -16.85 0.19
C HIS A 187 12.54 -16.95 1.45
#